data_AF-A0A832S6G2-F1
#
_entry.id   AF-A0A832S6G2-F1
#
_cell.length_a   1.000
_cell.length_b   1.000
_cell.length_c   1.000
_cell.angle_alpha   90.00
_cell.angle_beta   90.00
_cell.angle_gamma   90.00
#
_symmetry.space_group_name_H-M   'P 1'
#
loop_
_entity.id
_entity.type
_entity.pdbx_description
1 polymer ?
#
loop_
_entity_poly.entity_id
_entity_poly.type
_entity_poly.pdbx_seq_one_letter_code
_entity_poly.pdbx_strand_id
1 'polypeptide(L)'
;MGGITLTSLVSNRDKVTFGEVADHYHSNKLFFGIKYFKNWVLERLASWFPVPSWRAKFHRMRGVNLGKNVYVGYDVIFDRLHPEMITVGDYSEIGDRCILSAHSRGSLT
;
A
#
# COMPACT_ATOMS: atom_id res chain seq x y z
N MET A 1 -34.37 -13.45 15.91
CA MET A 1 -33.31 -12.42 15.79
C MET A 1 -31.97 -13.11 15.95
N GLY A 2 -31.39 -13.61 14.85
CA GLY A 2 -30.11 -14.32 14.89
C GLY A 2 -28.97 -13.33 15.05
N GLY A 3 -28.25 -13.43 16.16
CA GLY A 3 -27.07 -12.60 16.42
C GLY A 3 -26.01 -12.86 15.35
N ILE A 4 -25.51 -11.78 14.75
CA ILE A 4 -24.37 -11.81 13.82
C ILE A 4 -23.15 -12.21 14.66
N THR A 5 -22.73 -13.48 14.58
CA THR A 5 -21.48 -13.93 15.18
C THR A 5 -20.33 -13.14 14.55
N LEU A 6 -19.41 -12.57 15.34
CA LEU A 6 -18.29 -11.73 14.87
C LEU A 6 -17.53 -12.34 13.68
N THR A 7 -17.50 -13.67 13.61
CA THR A 7 -16.90 -14.49 12.55
C THR A 7 -17.48 -14.24 11.15
N SER A 8 -18.73 -13.74 11.06
CA SER A 8 -19.46 -13.48 9.80
C SER A 8 -19.20 -12.10 9.20
N LEU A 9 -18.57 -11.18 9.94
CA LEU A 9 -18.28 -9.82 9.46
C LEU A 9 -17.06 -9.77 8.52
N VAL A 10 -16.15 -10.74 8.62
CA VAL A 10 -14.93 -10.82 7.79
C VAL A 10 -14.96 -12.11 6.99
N SER A 11 -14.86 -11.98 5.67
CA SER A 11 -14.88 -13.13 4.76
C SER A 11 -13.71 -14.06 5.03
N ASN A 12 -13.90 -15.36 4.82
CA ASN A 12 -12.81 -16.34 4.88
C ASN A 12 -11.72 -16.01 3.86
N ARG A 13 -12.09 -15.45 2.69
CA ARG A 13 -11.14 -14.96 1.70
C ARG A 13 -10.20 -13.90 2.28
N ASP A 14 -10.75 -12.91 2.97
CA ASP A 14 -9.97 -11.81 3.54
C ASP A 14 -8.99 -12.32 4.61
N LYS A 15 -9.43 -13.30 5.43
CA LYS A 15 -8.58 -13.96 6.43
C LYS A 15 -7.42 -14.73 5.80
N VAL A 16 -7.69 -15.47 4.72
CA VAL A 16 -6.68 -16.24 3.99
C VAL A 16 -5.67 -15.29 3.34
N THR A 17 -6.14 -14.31 2.56
CA THR A 17 -5.26 -13.34 1.89
C THR A 17 -4.41 -12.56 2.88
N PHE A 18 -4.98 -12.10 4.00
CA PHE A 18 -4.19 -11.43 5.02
C PHE A 18 -3.11 -12.34 5.63
N GLY A 19 -3.44 -13.62 5.85
CA GLY A 19 -2.48 -14.63 6.28
C GLY A 19 -1.35 -14.82 5.28
N GLU A 20 -1.68 -15.08 4.02
CA GLU A 20 -0.70 -15.30 2.94
C GLU A 20 0.28 -14.13 2.79
N VAL A 21 -0.23 -12.89 2.84
CA VAL A 21 0.63 -11.71 2.71
C VAL A 21 1.50 -11.53 3.96
N ALA A 22 0.95 -11.74 5.17
CA ALA A 22 1.75 -11.66 6.40
C ALA A 22 2.87 -12.72 6.41
N ASP A 23 2.56 -13.94 5.97
CA ASP A 23 3.51 -15.05 5.90
C ASP A 23 4.57 -14.81 4.81
N HIS A 24 4.21 -14.21 3.67
CA HIS A 24 5.16 -13.77 2.63
C HIS A 24 6.19 -12.78 3.18
N TYR A 25 5.76 -11.88 4.06
CA TYR A 25 6.65 -10.94 4.75
C TYR A 25 7.41 -11.55 5.92
N HIS A 26 7.22 -12.85 6.21
CA HIS A 26 7.72 -13.52 7.41
C HIS A 26 7.46 -12.71 8.69
N SER A 27 6.30 -12.05 8.74
CA SER A 27 5.98 -11.08 9.79
C SER A 27 4.83 -11.58 10.65
N ASN A 28 4.87 -11.22 11.94
CA ASN A 28 3.73 -11.47 12.81
C ASN A 28 2.51 -10.66 12.29
N LYS A 29 1.36 -11.34 12.17
CA LYS A 29 0.07 -10.79 11.71
C LYS A 29 -0.29 -9.45 12.36
N LEU A 30 -0.02 -9.27 13.65
CA LEU A 30 -0.30 -8.01 14.34
C LEU A 30 0.59 -6.87 13.82
N PHE A 31 1.89 -7.11 13.73
CA PHE A 31 2.85 -6.13 13.21
C PHE A 31 2.58 -5.81 11.74
N PHE A 32 2.25 -6.83 10.94
CA PHE A 32 1.82 -6.64 9.56
C PHE A 32 0.56 -5.77 9.47
N GLY A 33 -0.45 -6.02 10.30
CA GLY A 33 -1.66 -5.19 10.36
C GLY A 33 -1.38 -3.73 10.69
N ILE A 34 -0.52 -3.46 11.67
CA ILE A 34 -0.09 -2.09 12.03
C ILE A 34 0.66 -1.44 10.86
N LYS A 35 1.61 -2.16 10.23
CA LYS A 35 2.35 -1.68 9.05
C LYS A 35 1.40 -1.36 7.90
N TYR A 36 0.45 -2.24 7.62
CA TYR A 36 -0.55 -2.07 6.57
C TYR A 36 -1.41 -0.83 6.82
N PHE A 37 -1.92 -0.67 8.05
CA PHE A 37 -2.70 0.51 8.42
C PHE A 37 -1.88 1.81 8.29
N LYS A 38 -0.64 1.83 8.78
CA LYS A 38 0.28 2.96 8.61
C LYS A 38 0.48 3.30 7.13
N ASN A 39 0.73 2.30 6.29
CA ASN A 39 0.92 2.49 4.86
C ASN A 39 -0.36 3.02 4.19
N TRP A 40 -1.53 2.51 4.56
CA TRP A 40 -2.80 3.02 4.07
C TRP A 40 -3.02 4.50 4.42
N VAL A 41 -2.77 4.90 5.68
CA VAL A 41 -2.86 6.32 6.10
C VAL A 41 -1.90 7.19 5.29
N LEU A 42 -0.65 6.76 5.12
CA LEU A 42 0.34 7.49 4.32
C LEU A 42 -0.07 7.63 2.84
N GLU A 43 -0.74 6.63 2.27
CA GLU A 43 -1.32 6.71 0.92
C GLU A 43 -2.44 7.73 0.85
N ARG A 44 -3.35 7.69 1.82
CA ARG A 44 -4.41 8.67 1.92
C ARG A 44 -3.84 10.07 2.10
N LEU A 45 -2.80 10.28 2.89
CA LEU A 45 -2.16 11.60 2.98
C LEU A 45 -1.51 12.02 1.65
N ALA A 46 -0.77 11.11 1.01
CA ALA A 46 -0.08 11.43 -0.24
C ALA A 46 -1.02 11.80 -1.40
N SER A 47 -2.23 11.26 -1.45
CA SER A 47 -3.11 11.43 -2.62
C SER A 47 -3.62 12.87 -2.84
N TRP A 48 -3.71 13.66 -1.77
CA TRP A 48 -4.35 14.99 -1.75
C TRP A 48 -3.46 16.07 -1.12
N PHE A 49 -2.28 15.72 -0.58
CA PHE A 49 -1.42 16.72 0.05
C PHE A 49 -0.94 17.76 -0.97
N PRO A 50 -1.03 19.07 -0.68
CA PRO A 50 -0.73 20.11 -1.65
C PRO A 50 0.77 20.25 -1.95
N VAL A 51 1.65 19.83 -1.04
CA VAL A 51 3.11 19.94 -1.19
C VAL A 51 3.68 18.70 -1.91
N PRO A 52 4.21 18.82 -3.15
CA PRO A 52 4.65 17.66 -3.93
C PRO A 52 5.77 16.85 -3.29
N SER A 53 6.73 17.53 -2.65
CA SER A 53 7.85 16.87 -1.95
C SER A 53 7.36 16.01 -0.78
N TRP A 54 6.26 16.39 -0.13
CA TRP A 54 5.64 15.62 0.94
C TRP A 54 4.88 14.41 0.40
N ARG A 55 4.21 14.52 -0.75
CA ARG A 55 3.63 13.35 -1.43
C ARG A 55 4.70 12.29 -1.67
N ALA A 56 5.81 12.67 -2.31
CA ALA A 56 6.95 11.76 -2.51
C ALA A 56 7.52 11.23 -1.17
N LYS A 57 7.64 12.06 -0.14
CA LYS A 57 8.10 11.63 1.19
C LYS A 57 7.19 10.57 1.80
N PHE A 58 5.87 10.74 1.73
CA PHE A 58 4.92 9.76 2.25
C PHE A 58 5.02 8.44 1.50
N HIS A 59 5.17 8.44 0.18
CA HIS A 59 5.41 7.22 -0.60
C HIS A 59 6.73 6.52 -0.21
N ARG A 60 7.82 7.27 0.03
CA ARG A 60 9.07 6.71 0.59
C ARG A 60 8.86 6.05 1.95
N MET A 61 8.09 6.68 2.84
CA MET A 61 7.78 6.13 4.17
C MET A 61 6.96 4.83 4.14
N ARG A 62 6.24 4.58 3.04
CA ARG A 62 5.53 3.31 2.81
C ARG A 62 6.45 2.18 2.35
N GLY A 63 7.63 2.51 1.82
CA GLY A 63 8.62 1.58 1.28
C GLY A 63 8.95 1.81 -0.19
N VAL A 64 8.30 2.73 -0.91
CA VAL A 64 8.58 2.96 -2.33
C VAL A 64 9.98 3.53 -2.51
N ASN A 65 10.78 2.94 -3.40
CA ASN A 65 12.13 3.40 -3.71
C ASN A 65 12.05 4.57 -4.69
N LEU A 66 11.90 5.79 -4.17
CA LEU A 66 11.90 7.01 -4.99
C LEU A 66 13.26 7.70 -4.93
N GLY A 67 13.88 7.89 -6.09
CA GLY A 67 15.13 8.65 -6.28
C GLY A 67 15.04 10.13 -5.91
N LYS A 68 16.07 10.89 -6.25
CA LYS A 68 16.16 12.34 -6.01
C LYS A 68 15.21 13.10 -6.91
N ASN A 69 14.58 14.15 -6.38
CA ASN A 69 13.72 15.06 -7.16
C ASN A 69 12.61 14.39 -7.97
N VAL A 70 12.06 13.27 -7.48
CA VAL A 70 10.89 12.64 -8.08
C VAL A 70 9.63 13.45 -7.77
N TYR A 71 8.88 13.82 -8.81
CA TYR A 71 7.54 14.37 -8.67
C TYR A 71 6.51 13.24 -8.63
N VAL A 72 5.58 13.33 -7.67
CA VAL A 72 4.43 12.44 -7.58
C VAL A 72 3.17 13.29 -7.67
N GLY A 73 2.31 12.97 -8.64
CA GLY A 73 1.03 13.61 -8.84
C GLY A 73 -0.01 13.33 -7.74
N TYR A 74 -1.19 13.89 -7.92
CA TYR A 74 -2.35 13.61 -7.08
C TYR A 74 -2.90 12.21 -7.37
N ASP A 75 -3.45 11.57 -6.34
CA ASP A 75 -4.11 10.26 -6.42
C ASP A 75 -3.25 9.14 -7.06
N VAL A 76 -1.93 9.23 -6.97
CA VAL A 76 -1.03 8.17 -7.43
C VAL A 76 -1.10 6.99 -6.46
N ILE A 77 -1.37 5.80 -7.01
CA ILE A 77 -1.43 4.55 -6.25
C ILE A 77 -0.22 3.71 -6.65
N PHE A 78 0.70 3.54 -5.71
CA PHE A 78 1.71 2.49 -5.78
C PHE A 78 1.13 1.20 -5.18
N ASP A 79 1.77 0.06 -5.42
CA ASP A 79 1.32 -1.21 -4.87
C ASP A 79 1.17 -1.09 -3.34
N ARG A 80 0.01 -1.53 -2.84
CA ARG A 80 -0.35 -1.40 -1.42
C ARG A 80 0.26 -2.50 -0.57
N LEU A 81 0.52 -3.65 -1.19
CA LEU A 81 1.10 -4.79 -0.51
C LEU A 81 2.61 -4.66 -0.60
N HIS A 82 3.15 -4.50 -1.81
CA HIS A 82 4.59 -4.55 -2.11
C HIS A 82 5.17 -3.23 -2.65
N PRO A 83 5.03 -2.09 -1.95
CA PRO A 83 5.56 -0.81 -2.41
C PRO A 83 7.08 -0.82 -2.60
N GLU A 84 7.80 -1.63 -1.82
CA GLU A 84 9.27 -1.80 -1.91
C GLU A 84 9.75 -2.45 -3.20
N MET A 85 8.85 -3.05 -3.97
CA MET A 85 9.18 -3.63 -5.27
C MET A 85 9.13 -2.61 -6.40
N ILE A 86 8.76 -1.36 -6.11
CA ILE A 86 8.70 -0.27 -7.10
C ILE A 86 9.89 0.67 -6.88
N THR A 87 10.65 0.88 -7.96
CA THR A 87 11.78 1.80 -8.02
C THR A 87 11.55 2.84 -9.10
N VAL A 88 11.61 4.12 -8.72
CA VAL A 88 11.52 5.27 -9.62
C VAL A 88 12.84 6.03 -9.57
N GLY A 89 13.45 6.24 -10.74
CA GLY A 89 14.75 6.89 -10.88
C GLY A 89 14.75 8.38 -10.53
N ASP A 90 15.95 8.95 -10.44
CA ASP A 90 16.13 10.38 -10.18
C ASP A 90 15.45 11.23 -11.26
N TYR A 91 14.95 12.42 -10.89
CA TYR A 91 14.35 13.43 -11.77
C TYR A 91 13.18 12.91 -12.63
N SER A 92 12.50 11.87 -12.17
CA SER A 92 11.33 11.31 -12.84
C SER A 92 10.03 11.95 -12.37
N GLU A 93 9.01 11.90 -13.23
CA GLU A 93 7.66 12.37 -12.93
C GLU A 93 6.67 11.21 -13.02
N ILE A 94 5.82 11.07 -12.00
CA ILE A 94 4.63 10.22 -12.05
C ILE A 94 3.40 11.12 -12.07
N GLY A 95 2.67 11.08 -13.18
CA GLY A 95 1.48 11.91 -13.39
C GLY A 95 0.32 11.54 -12.47
N ASP A 96 -0.65 12.44 -12.39
CA ASP A 96 -1.84 12.27 -11.56
C ASP A 96 -2.61 10.99 -11.92
N ARG A 97 -3.18 10.32 -10.92
CA ARG A 97 -4.04 9.13 -11.06
C ARG A 97 -3.37 7.91 -11.71
N CYS A 98 -2.03 7.89 -11.82
CA CYS A 98 -1.32 6.69 -12.21
C CYS A 98 -1.45 5.57 -11.15
N ILE A 99 -1.52 4.33 -11.63
CA ILE A 99 -1.50 3.13 -10.80
C ILE A 99 -0.28 2.29 -11.20
N LEU A 100 0.62 2.08 -10.24
CA LEU A 100 1.79 1.22 -10.40
C LEU A 100 1.58 0.01 -9.48
N SER A 101 1.27 -1.15 -10.06
CA SER A 101 1.15 -2.39 -9.30
C SER A 101 2.38 -3.26 -9.52
N ALA A 102 2.84 -3.90 -8.45
CA ALA A 102 3.99 -4.79 -8.45
C ALA A 102 3.62 -6.04 -7.65
N HIS A 103 3.71 -7.20 -8.30
CA HIS A 103 3.46 -8.51 -7.69
C HIS A 103 2.06 -8.74 -7.08
N SER A 104 1.11 -7.83 -7.24
CA SER A 104 -0.31 -8.12 -6.96
C SER A 104 -0.92 -8.93 -8.10
N ARG A 105 -0.89 -10.26 -8.00
CA ARG A 105 -1.80 -11.10 -8.78
C ARG A 105 -3.16 -11.09 -8.05
N GLY A 106 -4.19 -10.53 -8.68
CA GLY A 106 -5.54 -10.65 -8.17
C GLY A 106 -5.96 -12.13 -8.21
N SER A 107 -6.08 -12.75 -7.03
CA SER A 107 -6.44 -14.17 -6.82
C SER A 107 -5.26 -15.15 -6.85
N LEU A 108 -4.93 -15.73 -5.69
CA LEU A 108 -4.34 -17.05 -5.60
C LEU A 108 -5.49 -18.07 -5.62
N THR A 109 -5.84 -18.48 -6.83
CA THR A 109 -6.07 -19.90 -7.12
C THR A 109 -4.88 -20.37 -7.93
#